data_AF-A0A2V6KBZ6-F1
#
_entry.id   AF-A0A2V6KBZ6-F1
#
_cell.length_a   1.000
_cell.length_b   1.000
_cell.length_c   1.000
_cell.angle_alpha   90.00
_cell.angle_beta   90.00
_cell.angle_gamma   90.00
#
_symmetry.space_group_name_H-M   'P 1'
#
loop_
_entity.id
_entity.type
_entity.pdbx_description
1 polymer ?
#
loop_
_entity_poly.entity_id
_entity_poly.type
_entity_poly.pdbx_seq_one_letter_code
_entity_poly.pdbx_strand_id
1 'polypeptide(L)'
;MRSTVKRLGGDPKIIEPLVPVDLVVDHSVQVDFFGSAQALRLNLEMEFKRNRERYQFLKWGQQAFSTFQLIPPGIGIVHQVNLEYLAKGVLSQKVESRNSKVEMFYPDTLVGTDSHTTMINGLGVVGWGVGGIEAEAGMLGQPVYFLTPEVVGVHLTGQLCEGVTATDLVLHITEMLRAEKVVGKFVEFYGEGAASLPVPDRATIGNMSPEYGATMGYFPVDQESVNYLRATGRTDEQCAAFENYFRAQKMFGMPRKGEIDYSVDLELNLSDVQPGVAGPKRPQDRINLPLLTPAKAS
;
A
#
# COMPACT_ATOMS: atom_id res chain seq x y z
N MET A 1 -8.88 -6.86 25.70
CA MET A 1 -7.68 -6.55 26.53
C MET A 1 -7.98 -5.67 27.75
N ARG A 2 -8.59 -4.48 27.59
CA ARG A 2 -8.96 -3.57 28.71
C ARG A 2 -9.69 -4.26 29.88
N SER A 3 -10.69 -5.11 29.59
CA SER A 3 -11.41 -5.87 30.63
C SER A 3 -10.53 -6.86 31.40
N THR A 4 -9.51 -7.45 30.75
CA THR A 4 -8.57 -8.36 31.40
C THR A 4 -7.64 -7.60 32.33
N VAL A 5 -7.07 -6.48 31.89
CA VAL A 5 -6.24 -5.61 32.75
C VAL A 5 -7.03 -5.17 34.00
N LYS A 6 -8.30 -4.78 33.83
CA LYS A 6 -9.19 -4.46 34.95
C LYS A 6 -9.36 -5.61 35.93
N ARG A 7 -9.60 -6.83 35.45
CA ARG A 7 -9.76 -8.04 36.29
C ARG A 7 -8.48 -8.39 37.06
N LEU A 8 -7.32 -8.04 36.50
CA LEU A 8 -6.02 -8.21 37.15
C LEU A 8 -5.65 -7.03 38.08
N GLY A 9 -6.54 -6.05 38.26
CA GLY A 9 -6.33 -4.90 39.15
C GLY A 9 -5.51 -3.76 38.55
N GLY A 10 -5.18 -3.79 37.26
CA GLY A 10 -4.46 -2.73 36.57
C GLY A 10 -5.39 -1.63 36.01
N ASP A 11 -4.80 -0.50 35.62
CA ASP A 11 -5.51 0.57 34.91
C ASP A 11 -5.79 0.16 33.45
N PRO A 12 -7.06 0.02 33.02
CA PRO A 12 -7.38 -0.35 31.64
C PRO A 12 -6.88 0.66 30.60
N LYS A 13 -6.63 1.91 30.99
CA LYS A 13 -6.15 2.96 30.07
C LYS A 13 -4.74 2.72 29.56
N ILE A 14 -3.96 1.82 30.19
CA ILE A 14 -2.65 1.41 29.65
C ILE A 14 -2.78 0.67 28.31
N ILE A 15 -3.96 0.12 28.01
CA ILE A 15 -4.23 -0.46 26.69
C ILE A 15 -4.63 0.70 25.78
N GLU A 16 -3.65 1.22 25.07
CA GLU A 16 -3.72 2.33 24.13
C GLU A 16 -2.73 2.05 22.98
N PRO A 17 -3.06 2.37 21.72
CA PRO A 17 -2.11 2.25 20.64
C PRO A 17 -0.92 3.22 20.83
N LEU A 18 0.29 2.68 20.84
CA LEU A 18 1.55 3.40 20.96
C LEU A 18 2.04 3.98 19.63
N VAL A 19 1.43 3.57 18.53
CA VAL A 19 1.64 4.09 17.18
C VAL A 19 0.32 4.68 16.65
N PRO A 20 0.37 5.63 15.69
CA PRO A 20 -0.84 6.11 15.02
C PRO A 20 -1.60 4.96 14.36
N VAL A 21 -2.94 4.99 14.43
CA VAL A 21 -3.80 3.99 13.81
C VAL A 21 -4.91 4.68 13.05
N ASP A 22 -4.96 4.42 11.75
CA ASP A 22 -6.00 4.92 10.86
C ASP A 22 -6.89 3.77 10.41
N LEU A 23 -8.19 3.82 10.75
CA LEU A 23 -9.17 2.85 10.28
C LEU A 23 -10.04 3.48 9.19
N VAL A 24 -10.04 2.87 8.01
CA VAL A 24 -10.90 3.25 6.89
C VAL A 24 -12.04 2.24 6.76
N VAL A 25 -13.28 2.74 6.65
CA VAL A 25 -14.47 1.91 6.47
C VAL A 25 -14.84 1.85 4.99
N ASP A 26 -14.50 0.77 4.32
CA ASP A 26 -14.69 0.60 2.87
C ASP A 26 -15.26 -0.77 2.46
N HIS A 27 -15.06 -1.82 3.26
CA HIS A 27 -15.52 -3.19 3.01
C HIS A 27 -17.01 -3.45 3.34
N SER A 28 -17.81 -2.41 3.58
CA SER A 28 -19.20 -2.51 4.04
C SER A 28 -20.23 -2.13 2.98
N VAL A 29 -19.85 -1.30 2.01
CA VAL A 29 -20.74 -0.89 0.90
C VAL A 29 -20.95 -2.06 -0.05
N GLN A 30 -22.21 -2.28 -0.46
CA GLN A 30 -22.57 -3.26 -1.48
C GLN A 30 -23.24 -2.56 -2.66
N VAL A 31 -23.10 -3.13 -3.86
CA VAL A 31 -23.77 -2.63 -5.07
C VAL A 31 -25.17 -3.24 -5.15
N ASP A 32 -26.09 -2.75 -4.32
CA ASP A 32 -27.51 -3.14 -4.36
C ASP A 32 -28.25 -2.47 -5.53
N PHE A 33 -27.88 -1.22 -5.82
CA PHE A 33 -28.41 -0.40 -6.90
C PHE A 33 -27.27 0.04 -7.82
N PHE A 34 -27.50 0.02 -9.13
CA PHE A 34 -26.55 0.45 -10.16
C PHE A 34 -27.26 1.13 -11.33
N GLY A 35 -26.50 1.82 -12.20
CA GLY A 35 -27.03 2.39 -13.45
C GLY A 35 -27.98 3.58 -13.29
N SER A 36 -28.03 4.25 -12.13
CA SER A 36 -28.85 5.44 -11.91
C SER A 36 -28.15 6.49 -11.05
N ALA A 37 -28.52 7.76 -11.20
CA ALA A 37 -27.99 8.86 -10.40
C ALA A 37 -28.30 8.73 -8.89
N GLN A 38 -29.28 7.90 -8.52
CA GLN A 38 -29.66 7.67 -7.12
C GLN A 38 -28.91 6.50 -6.49
N ALA A 39 -28.21 5.68 -7.28
CA ALA A 39 -27.60 4.43 -6.83
C ALA A 39 -26.66 4.63 -5.64
N LEU A 40 -25.78 5.64 -5.69
CA LEU A 40 -24.85 5.95 -4.59
C LEU A 40 -25.58 6.21 -3.27
N ARG A 41 -26.57 7.13 -3.28
CA ARG A 41 -27.34 7.47 -2.09
C ARG A 41 -28.05 6.24 -1.52
N LEU A 42 -28.71 5.45 -2.37
CA LEU A 42 -29.46 4.26 -1.95
C LEU A 42 -28.54 3.17 -1.39
N ASN A 43 -27.37 2.95 -1.98
CA ASN A 43 -26.38 1.99 -1.48
C ASN A 43 -25.82 2.44 -0.11
N LEU A 44 -25.53 3.73 0.09
CA LEU A 44 -25.10 4.25 1.39
C LEU A 44 -26.20 4.13 2.46
N GLU A 45 -27.46 4.41 2.12
CA GLU A 45 -28.59 4.20 3.04
C GLU A 45 -28.70 2.73 3.49
N MET A 46 -28.54 1.78 2.55
CA MET A 46 -28.53 0.36 2.84
C MET A 46 -27.35 -0.06 3.72
N GLU A 47 -26.17 0.49 3.44
CA GLU A 47 -24.96 0.25 4.22
C GLU A 47 -25.15 0.66 5.69
N PHE A 48 -25.63 1.89 5.94
CA PHE A 48 -25.88 2.39 7.29
C PHE A 48 -26.95 1.56 8.02
N LYS A 49 -27.99 1.13 7.30
CA LYS A 49 -29.04 0.28 7.86
C LYS A 49 -28.49 -1.09 8.28
N ARG A 50 -27.62 -1.70 7.48
CA ARG A 50 -27.04 -3.04 7.72
C ARG A 50 -25.94 -3.02 8.79
N ASN A 51 -25.13 -1.97 8.84
CA ASN A 51 -23.91 -1.92 9.67
C ASN A 51 -24.01 -0.99 10.89
N ARG A 52 -25.22 -0.57 11.28
CA ARG A 52 -25.44 0.41 12.37
C ARG A 52 -24.68 0.08 13.65
N GLU A 53 -24.76 -1.16 14.12
CA GLU A 53 -24.10 -1.60 15.36
C GLU A 53 -22.57 -1.54 15.25
N ARG A 54 -22.01 -1.97 14.11
CA ARG A 54 -20.58 -1.90 13.83
C ARG A 54 -20.09 -0.44 13.84
N TYR A 55 -20.86 0.48 13.24
CA TYR A 55 -20.48 1.89 13.23
C TYR A 55 -20.59 2.56 14.59
N GLN A 56 -21.57 2.17 15.41
CA GLN A 56 -21.63 2.59 16.81
C GLN A 56 -20.42 2.10 17.60
N PHE A 57 -19.99 0.86 17.38
CA PHE A 57 -18.79 0.30 18.01
C PHE A 57 -17.51 1.01 17.56
N LEU A 58 -17.32 1.25 16.26
CA LEU A 58 -16.16 1.98 15.74
C LEU A 58 -16.10 3.43 16.25
N LYS A 59 -17.27 4.10 16.29
CA LYS A 59 -17.37 5.46 16.83
C LYS A 59 -17.08 5.52 18.33
N TRP A 60 -17.51 4.51 19.09
CA TRP A 60 -17.11 4.36 20.49
C TRP A 60 -15.58 4.17 20.59
N GLY A 61 -14.99 3.35 19.73
CA GLY A 61 -13.54 3.13 19.67
C GLY A 61 -12.77 4.44 19.47
N GLN A 62 -13.20 5.25 18.50
CA GLN A 62 -12.61 6.57 18.24
C GLN A 62 -12.66 7.52 19.45
N GLN A 63 -13.67 7.41 20.31
CA GLN A 63 -13.75 8.20 21.54
C GLN A 63 -12.94 7.59 22.69
N ALA A 64 -12.69 6.28 22.64
CA ALA A 64 -12.05 5.52 23.71
C ALA A 64 -10.52 5.47 23.59
N PHE A 65 -9.97 5.81 22.42
CA PHE A 65 -8.53 5.80 22.11
C PHE A 65 -8.11 7.14 21.48
N SER A 66 -7.00 7.68 21.94
CA SER A 66 -6.47 9.00 21.58
C SER A 66 -5.72 9.02 20.24
N THR A 67 -5.07 7.92 19.88
CA THR A 67 -4.24 7.77 18.67
C THR A 67 -4.97 7.10 17.51
N PHE A 68 -6.27 6.85 17.67
CA PHE A 68 -7.11 6.17 16.69
C PHE A 68 -7.93 7.17 15.87
N GLN A 69 -7.71 7.18 14.56
CA GLN A 69 -8.51 7.94 13.60
C GLN A 69 -9.47 7.01 12.84
N LEU A 70 -10.65 7.54 12.53
CA LEU A 70 -11.68 6.84 11.80
C LEU A 70 -12.07 7.63 10.56
N ILE A 71 -11.85 7.06 9.39
CA ILE A 71 -12.34 7.58 8.12
C ILE A 71 -13.71 6.94 7.85
N PRO A 72 -14.79 7.74 7.73
CA PRO A 72 -16.15 7.23 7.60
C PRO A 72 -16.40 6.57 6.23
N PRO A 73 -17.47 5.77 6.12
CA PRO A 73 -17.84 5.15 4.84
C PRO A 73 -18.19 6.19 3.77
N GLY A 74 -17.95 5.82 2.51
CA GLY A 74 -18.28 6.64 1.33
C GLY A 74 -17.24 7.72 0.96
N ILE A 75 -16.09 7.77 1.64
CA ILE A 75 -14.98 8.68 1.30
C ILE A 75 -14.04 8.08 0.26
N GLY A 76 -13.79 6.76 0.33
CA GLY A 76 -12.87 6.06 -0.57
C GLY A 76 -12.52 4.68 -0.05
N ILE A 77 -11.56 4.04 -0.71
CA ILE A 77 -11.02 2.72 -0.35
C ILE A 77 -9.70 2.92 0.39
N VAL A 78 -9.41 2.08 1.38
CA VAL A 78 -8.31 2.22 2.34
C VAL A 78 -6.97 2.54 1.70
N HIS A 79 -6.59 1.82 0.64
CA HIS A 79 -5.27 2.00 0.02
C HIS A 79 -5.16 3.26 -0.82
N GLN A 80 -6.25 3.68 -1.46
CA GLN A 80 -6.29 4.95 -2.18
C GLN A 80 -6.28 6.14 -1.22
N VAL A 81 -7.07 6.07 -0.14
CA VAL A 81 -7.04 7.07 0.94
C VAL A 81 -5.66 7.11 1.60
N ASN A 82 -5.00 5.96 1.75
CA ASN A 82 -3.63 5.91 2.26
C ASN A 82 -2.66 6.67 1.34
N LEU A 83 -2.65 6.32 0.06
CA LEU A 83 -1.77 6.94 -0.94
C LEU A 83 -2.03 8.45 -1.10
N GLU A 84 -3.30 8.85 -1.13
CA GLU A 84 -3.71 10.23 -1.42
C GLU A 84 -3.85 11.12 -0.16
N TYR A 85 -3.86 10.57 1.06
CA TYR A 85 -4.10 11.38 2.26
C TYR A 85 -3.30 10.97 3.50
N LEU A 86 -3.31 9.70 3.89
CA LEU A 86 -2.73 9.27 5.18
C LEU A 86 -1.20 9.21 5.15
N ALA A 87 -0.63 8.69 4.06
CA ALA A 87 0.81 8.53 3.92
C ALA A 87 1.52 9.88 3.89
N LYS A 88 2.57 9.99 4.69
CA LYS A 88 3.39 11.20 4.81
C LYS A 88 4.77 11.01 4.17
N GLY A 89 5.20 9.76 4.01
CA GLY A 89 6.48 9.39 3.41
C GLY A 89 7.68 9.60 4.34
N VAL A 90 7.73 10.72 5.05
CA VAL A 90 8.65 10.97 6.17
C VAL A 90 7.85 11.48 7.36
N LEU A 91 8.13 10.89 8.53
CA LEU A 91 7.53 11.24 9.81
C LEU A 91 8.56 11.97 10.67
N SER A 92 8.08 12.80 11.60
CA SER A 92 8.92 13.43 12.61
C SER A 92 8.39 13.18 14.02
N GLN A 93 9.30 12.98 14.97
CA GLN A 93 8.98 12.84 16.38
C GLN A 93 9.99 13.63 17.22
N LYS A 94 9.49 14.34 18.24
CA LYS A 94 10.35 14.97 19.25
C LYS A 94 10.86 13.91 20.21
N VAL A 95 12.17 13.67 20.18
CA VAL A 95 12.87 12.74 21.06
C VAL A 95 13.81 13.48 21.99
N GLU A 96 13.94 12.96 23.21
CA GLU A 96 14.87 13.47 24.19
C GLU A 96 16.22 12.75 24.02
N SER A 97 17.26 13.52 23.67
CA SER A 97 18.61 13.00 23.49
C SER A 97 19.61 13.92 24.19
N ARG A 98 20.43 13.34 25.08
CA ARG A 98 21.51 14.05 25.80
C ARG A 98 21.08 15.40 26.42
N ASN A 99 19.94 15.44 27.11
CA ASN A 99 19.34 16.62 27.73
C ASN A 99 18.92 17.75 26.75
N SER A 100 18.70 17.41 25.48
CA SER A 100 18.13 18.31 24.47
C SER A 100 16.95 17.63 23.78
N LYS A 101 15.89 18.41 23.50
CA LYS A 101 14.78 17.96 22.67
C LYS A 101 15.16 18.17 21.21
N VAL A 102 15.36 17.08 20.50
CA VAL A 102 15.66 17.08 19.06
C VAL A 102 14.46 16.52 18.30
N GLU A 103 14.20 17.07 17.13
CA GLU A 103 13.23 16.51 16.20
C GLU A 103 13.93 15.47 15.33
N MET A 104 13.49 14.22 15.42
CA MET A 104 14.01 13.12 14.64
C MET A 104 13.07 12.82 13.49
N PHE A 105 13.62 12.80 12.28
CA PHE A 105 12.93 12.39 11.07
C PHE A 105 13.25 10.93 10.77
N TYR A 106 12.26 10.17 10.31
CA TYR A 106 12.37 8.76 9.96
C TYR A 106 11.39 8.41 8.83
N PRO A 107 11.63 7.35 8.05
CA PRO A 107 10.79 7.04 6.91
C PRO A 107 9.43 6.54 7.41
N ASP A 108 8.40 6.84 6.64
CA ASP A 108 7.08 6.26 6.85
C ASP A 108 7.13 4.76 6.54
N THR A 109 6.57 3.95 7.43
CA THR A 109 6.46 2.50 7.29
C THR A 109 5.19 2.03 7.99
N LEU A 110 4.48 1.06 7.43
CA LEU A 110 3.26 0.55 8.07
C LEU A 110 3.00 -0.93 7.83
N VAL A 111 2.19 -1.52 8.70
CA VAL A 111 1.51 -2.79 8.44
C VAL A 111 0.00 -2.55 8.50
N GLY A 112 -0.76 -3.23 7.65
CA GLY A 112 -2.22 -3.10 7.62
C GLY A 112 -2.89 -4.46 7.77
N THR A 113 -4.14 -4.47 8.23
CA THR A 113 -4.95 -5.70 8.35
C THR A 113 -5.61 -6.08 7.02
N ASP A 114 -4.99 -5.72 5.91
CA ASP A 114 -5.45 -5.96 4.54
C ASP A 114 -4.22 -6.35 3.68
N SER A 115 -4.36 -7.37 2.83
CA SER A 115 -3.24 -7.89 2.05
C SER A 115 -2.66 -6.86 1.08
N HIS A 116 -3.49 -5.97 0.55
CA HIS A 116 -3.13 -5.00 -0.49
C HIS A 116 -2.56 -3.70 0.08
N THR A 117 -2.24 -3.65 1.38
CA THR A 117 -1.47 -2.57 1.99
C THR A 117 -0.17 -2.28 1.24
N THR A 118 0.36 -3.27 0.51
CA THR A 118 1.50 -3.17 -0.41
C THR A 118 1.30 -2.14 -1.53
N MET A 119 0.08 -1.68 -1.82
CA MET A 119 -0.17 -0.59 -2.77
C MET A 119 0.65 0.67 -2.43
N ILE A 120 0.91 0.93 -1.14
CA ILE A 120 1.68 2.09 -0.72
C ILE A 120 3.17 2.03 -1.12
N ASN A 121 3.66 0.85 -1.47
CA ASN A 121 5.05 0.65 -1.88
C ASN A 121 5.39 1.37 -3.19
N GLY A 122 4.38 1.71 -4.01
CA GLY A 122 4.55 2.55 -5.20
C GLY A 122 5.00 3.98 -4.90
N LEU A 123 4.79 4.47 -3.66
CA LEU A 123 5.25 5.77 -3.17
C LEU A 123 6.61 5.68 -2.43
N GLY A 124 7.22 4.50 -2.38
CA GLY A 124 8.48 4.27 -1.65
C GLY A 124 8.33 4.12 -0.15
N VAL A 125 7.10 3.86 0.34
CA VAL A 125 6.81 3.51 1.73
C VAL A 125 6.88 2.01 1.90
N VAL A 126 7.65 1.53 2.89
CA VAL A 126 7.73 0.10 3.21
C VAL A 126 6.50 -0.30 4.01
N GLY A 127 5.70 -1.22 3.46
CA GLY A 127 4.54 -1.74 4.17
C GLY A 127 3.81 -2.87 3.47
N TRP A 128 3.14 -3.71 4.26
CA TRP A 128 2.47 -4.92 3.79
C TRP A 128 1.32 -5.36 4.71
N GLY A 129 0.54 -6.32 4.24
CA GLY A 129 -0.57 -6.88 5.01
C GLY A 129 -0.13 -7.88 6.08
N VAL A 130 -0.73 -7.79 7.26
CA VAL A 130 -0.55 -8.72 8.39
C VAL A 130 -1.89 -9.15 8.96
N GLY A 131 -1.89 -10.19 9.81
CA GLY A 131 -3.08 -10.59 10.55
C GLY A 131 -3.49 -9.57 11.62
N GLY A 132 -4.75 -9.63 12.04
CA GLY A 132 -5.27 -8.72 13.08
C GLY A 132 -4.52 -8.82 14.42
N ILE A 133 -4.02 -10.01 14.77
CA ILE A 133 -3.27 -10.22 16.02
C ILE A 133 -1.91 -9.53 15.95
N GLU A 134 -1.20 -9.66 14.82
CA GLU A 134 0.08 -8.99 14.58
C GLU A 134 -0.09 -7.47 14.56
N ALA A 135 -1.16 -6.97 13.92
CA ALA A 135 -1.50 -5.54 13.96
C ALA A 135 -1.78 -5.06 15.38
N GLU A 136 -2.59 -5.79 16.17
CA GLU A 136 -2.85 -5.46 17.58
C GLU A 136 -1.57 -5.47 18.44
N ALA A 137 -0.66 -6.42 18.20
CA ALA A 137 0.63 -6.46 18.88
C ALA A 137 1.50 -5.26 18.51
N GLY A 138 1.55 -4.90 17.22
CA GLY A 138 2.22 -3.70 16.71
C GLY A 138 1.68 -2.41 17.31
N MET A 139 0.35 -2.30 17.42
CA MET A 139 -0.33 -1.20 18.10
C MET A 139 0.12 -1.06 19.56
N LEU A 140 0.48 -2.16 20.23
CA LEU A 140 0.96 -2.16 21.61
C LEU A 140 2.49 -2.08 21.73
N GLY A 141 3.18 -1.70 20.65
CA GLY A 141 4.62 -1.48 20.61
C GLY A 141 5.46 -2.75 20.51
N GLN A 142 4.86 -3.90 20.19
CA GLN A 142 5.65 -5.07 19.83
C GLN A 142 6.19 -4.88 18.40
N PRO A 143 7.49 -5.07 18.17
CA PRO A 143 8.02 -5.05 16.82
C PRO A 143 7.50 -6.25 16.01
N VAL A 144 7.37 -6.07 14.70
CA VAL A 144 7.05 -7.16 13.78
C VAL A 144 8.35 -7.92 13.48
N TYR A 145 8.39 -9.20 13.82
CA TYR A 145 9.53 -10.07 13.56
C TYR A 145 9.32 -10.86 12.27
N PHE A 146 10.31 -10.82 11.38
CA PHE A 146 10.34 -11.63 10.16
C PHE A 146 11.80 -12.00 9.83
N LEU A 147 11.97 -13.08 9.07
CA LEU A 147 13.29 -13.47 8.57
C LEU A 147 13.75 -12.43 7.56
N THR A 148 15.04 -12.10 7.54
CA THR A 148 15.61 -11.23 6.51
C THR A 148 15.27 -11.80 5.13
N PRO A 149 14.46 -11.10 4.33
CA PRO A 149 13.96 -11.65 3.08
C PRO A 149 15.05 -11.55 2.00
N GLU A 150 15.01 -12.50 1.06
CA GLU A 150 15.67 -12.30 -0.23
C GLU A 150 14.98 -11.14 -0.97
N VAL A 151 15.76 -10.40 -1.77
CA VAL A 151 15.24 -9.29 -2.58
C VAL A 151 15.40 -9.64 -4.05
N VAL A 152 14.28 -9.73 -4.76
CA VAL A 152 14.22 -9.94 -6.21
C VAL A 152 14.16 -8.56 -6.87
N GLY A 153 15.20 -8.21 -7.61
CA GLY A 153 15.24 -7.03 -8.45
C GLY A 153 14.50 -7.28 -9.75
N VAL A 154 13.63 -6.36 -10.16
CA VAL A 154 12.98 -6.35 -11.47
C VAL A 154 13.42 -5.11 -12.21
N HIS A 155 14.36 -5.30 -13.13
CA HIS A 155 14.90 -4.25 -13.98
C HIS A 155 13.92 -3.91 -15.10
N LEU A 156 13.24 -2.78 -14.97
CA LEU A 156 12.33 -2.24 -15.98
C LEU A 156 13.10 -1.35 -16.96
N THR A 157 13.02 -1.68 -18.24
CA THR A 157 13.64 -0.93 -19.35
C THR A 157 12.60 -0.51 -20.39
N GLY A 158 12.98 0.40 -21.29
CA GLY A 158 12.09 0.85 -22.35
C GLY A 158 10.91 1.69 -21.83
N GLN A 159 9.84 1.77 -22.64
CA GLN A 159 8.62 2.51 -22.32
C GLN A 159 7.38 1.71 -22.73
N LEU A 160 6.28 1.90 -21.99
CA LEU A 160 4.99 1.32 -22.35
C LEU A 160 4.53 1.84 -23.71
N CYS A 161 4.06 0.92 -24.55
CA CYS A 161 3.49 1.26 -25.86
C CYS A 161 2.17 2.03 -25.70
N GLU A 162 1.83 2.85 -26.69
CA GLU A 162 0.54 3.54 -26.71
C GLU A 162 -0.63 2.55 -26.64
N GLY A 163 -1.62 2.86 -25.79
CA GLY A 163 -2.78 1.99 -25.56
C GLY A 163 -2.55 0.86 -24.55
N VAL A 164 -1.32 0.69 -24.03
CA VAL A 164 -1.02 -0.20 -22.91
C VAL A 164 -1.22 0.55 -21.59
N THR A 165 -1.89 -0.08 -20.64
CA THR A 165 -2.25 0.50 -19.34
C THR A 165 -1.43 -0.08 -18.19
N ALA A 166 -1.49 0.57 -17.02
CA ALA A 166 -0.93 0.03 -15.78
C ALA A 166 -1.49 -1.37 -15.44
N THR A 167 -2.75 -1.62 -15.78
CA THR A 167 -3.40 -2.93 -15.60
C THR A 167 -2.70 -4.00 -16.44
N ASP A 168 -2.42 -3.71 -17.71
CA ASP A 168 -1.74 -4.66 -18.60
C ASP A 168 -0.33 -4.99 -18.09
N LEU A 169 0.39 -3.96 -17.63
CA LEU A 169 1.72 -4.10 -17.04
C LEU A 169 1.67 -4.96 -15.76
N VAL A 170 0.77 -4.67 -14.82
CA VAL A 170 0.73 -5.45 -13.57
C VAL A 170 0.31 -6.89 -13.80
N LEU A 171 -0.58 -7.18 -14.76
CA LEU A 171 -0.94 -8.55 -15.11
C LEU A 171 0.26 -9.31 -15.70
N HIS A 172 1.05 -8.65 -16.55
CA HIS A 172 2.29 -9.22 -17.09
C HIS A 172 3.31 -9.50 -15.99
N ILE A 173 3.54 -8.54 -15.09
CA ILE A 173 4.41 -8.70 -13.92
C ILE A 173 3.92 -9.82 -13.01
N THR A 174 2.60 -9.93 -12.79
CA THR A 174 2.00 -10.97 -11.95
C THR A 174 2.25 -12.37 -12.52
N GLU A 175 2.06 -12.55 -13.82
CA GLU A 175 2.38 -13.79 -14.54
C GLU A 175 3.87 -14.16 -14.37
N MET A 176 4.76 -13.21 -14.66
CA MET A 176 6.22 -13.38 -14.56
C MET A 176 6.67 -13.75 -13.14
N LEU A 177 6.29 -12.97 -12.13
CA LEU A 177 6.72 -13.18 -10.75
C LEU A 177 6.11 -14.44 -10.12
N ARG A 178 4.94 -14.88 -10.58
CA ARG A 178 4.40 -16.19 -10.19
C ARG A 178 5.22 -17.35 -10.76
N ALA A 179 5.69 -17.24 -11.99
CA ALA A 179 6.58 -18.24 -12.56
C ALA A 179 7.90 -18.33 -11.77
N GLU A 180 8.41 -17.19 -11.29
CA GLU A 180 9.64 -17.10 -10.49
C GLU A 180 9.48 -17.45 -8.99
N LYS A 181 8.25 -17.69 -8.52
CA LYS A 181 7.97 -18.16 -7.15
C LYS A 181 8.54 -17.26 -6.05
N VAL A 182 8.21 -15.97 -6.10
CA VAL A 182 8.68 -14.95 -5.15
C VAL A 182 7.99 -14.96 -3.77
N VAL A 183 7.45 -16.11 -3.34
CA VAL A 183 6.68 -16.22 -2.08
C VAL A 183 7.56 -15.91 -0.88
N GLY A 184 7.14 -14.92 -0.07
CA GLY A 184 7.87 -14.50 1.14
C GLY A 184 9.16 -13.71 0.86
N LYS A 185 9.37 -13.29 -0.39
CA LYS A 185 10.49 -12.44 -0.80
C LYS A 185 10.02 -10.99 -0.93
N PHE A 186 10.98 -10.07 -0.91
CA PHE A 186 10.74 -8.70 -1.35
C PHE A 186 10.97 -8.61 -2.85
N VAL A 187 10.17 -7.80 -3.53
CA VAL A 187 10.39 -7.42 -4.93
C VAL A 187 10.69 -5.94 -4.95
N GLU A 188 11.77 -5.54 -5.63
CA GLU A 188 12.12 -4.15 -5.85
C GLU A 188 12.18 -3.87 -7.36
N PHE A 189 11.43 -2.88 -7.82
CA PHE A 189 11.39 -2.46 -9.21
C PHE A 189 12.35 -1.28 -9.41
N TYR A 190 13.21 -1.37 -10.42
CA TYR A 190 14.25 -0.37 -10.66
C TYR A 190 14.55 -0.21 -12.16
N GLY A 191 15.46 0.71 -12.52
CA GLY A 191 15.83 1.02 -13.90
C GLY A 191 15.06 2.19 -14.51
N GLU A 192 15.43 2.56 -15.74
CA GLU A 192 14.85 3.71 -16.43
C GLU A 192 13.35 3.57 -16.71
N GLY A 193 12.88 2.33 -16.94
CA GLY A 193 11.47 2.04 -17.14
C GLY A 193 10.69 2.29 -15.86
N ALA A 194 11.21 1.88 -14.70
CA ALA A 194 10.57 2.12 -13.41
C ALA A 194 10.49 3.62 -13.09
N ALA A 195 11.56 4.37 -13.37
CA ALA A 195 11.59 5.83 -13.21
C ALA A 195 10.59 6.55 -14.12
N SER A 196 10.26 5.98 -15.28
CA SER A 196 9.30 6.57 -16.23
C SER A 196 7.84 6.43 -15.82
N LEU A 197 7.53 5.50 -14.91
CA LEU A 197 6.16 5.24 -14.48
C LEU A 197 5.69 6.31 -13.47
N PRO A 198 4.46 6.86 -13.62
CA PRO A 198 3.87 7.72 -12.61
C PRO A 198 3.49 6.91 -11.36
N VAL A 199 3.38 7.56 -10.20
CA VAL A 199 3.08 6.87 -8.91
C VAL A 199 1.81 6.01 -8.95
N PRO A 200 0.68 6.41 -9.57
CA PRO A 200 -0.50 5.54 -9.68
C PRO A 200 -0.23 4.19 -10.36
N ASP A 201 0.64 4.17 -11.38
CA ASP A 201 1.02 2.95 -12.09
C ASP A 201 1.90 2.07 -11.21
N ARG A 202 2.88 2.68 -10.51
CA ARG A 202 3.71 2.01 -9.50
C ARG A 202 2.85 1.40 -8.39
N ALA A 203 1.85 2.14 -7.90
CA ALA A 203 0.93 1.70 -6.86
C ALA A 203 0.04 0.54 -7.34
N THR A 204 -0.36 0.53 -8.61
CA THR A 204 -1.08 -0.60 -9.22
C THR A 204 -0.21 -1.87 -9.21
N ILE A 205 1.09 -1.75 -9.49
CA ILE A 205 2.04 -2.87 -9.43
C ILE A 205 2.26 -3.34 -7.99
N GLY A 206 2.47 -2.41 -7.05
CA GLY A 206 2.63 -2.73 -5.62
C GLY A 206 1.35 -3.35 -5.02
N ASN A 207 0.17 -2.91 -5.46
CA ASN A 207 -1.12 -3.44 -5.01
C ASN A 207 -1.21 -4.94 -5.23
N MET A 208 -0.79 -5.45 -6.39
CA MET A 208 -0.89 -6.87 -6.72
C MET A 208 0.19 -7.78 -6.09
N SER A 209 0.98 -7.27 -5.13
CA SER A 209 2.00 -8.08 -4.42
C SER A 209 1.48 -9.40 -3.87
N PRO A 210 0.32 -9.45 -3.20
CA PRO A 210 -0.27 -10.70 -2.73
C PRO A 210 -0.59 -11.67 -3.90
N GLU A 211 -1.04 -11.15 -5.04
CA GLU A 211 -1.38 -11.91 -6.24
C GLU A 211 -0.18 -12.56 -6.92
N TYR A 212 1.04 -12.02 -6.79
CA TYR A 212 2.29 -12.72 -7.19
C TYR A 212 3.06 -13.37 -6.02
N GLY A 213 2.63 -13.12 -4.78
CA GLY A 213 3.08 -13.81 -3.57
C GLY A 213 4.23 -13.14 -2.84
N ALA A 214 4.73 -12.01 -3.34
CA ALA A 214 5.74 -11.24 -2.63
C ALA A 214 5.16 -10.65 -1.35
N THR A 215 6.01 -10.43 -0.35
CA THR A 215 5.62 -9.68 0.84
C THR A 215 5.36 -8.22 0.50
N MET A 216 6.12 -7.66 -0.45
CA MET A 216 5.94 -6.31 -0.95
C MET A 216 6.54 -6.13 -2.36
N GLY A 217 6.06 -5.13 -3.09
CA GLY A 217 6.52 -4.72 -4.42
C GLY A 217 6.92 -3.25 -4.42
N TYR A 218 8.21 -2.99 -4.18
CA TYR A 218 8.75 -1.69 -3.81
C TYR A 218 9.28 -0.89 -4.98
N PHE A 219 8.93 0.40 -5.01
CA PHE A 219 9.53 1.39 -5.90
C PHE A 219 10.28 2.41 -5.05
N PRO A 220 11.60 2.54 -5.23
CA PRO A 220 12.40 3.55 -4.55
C PRO A 220 11.87 4.99 -4.73
N VAL A 221 12.07 5.80 -3.70
CA VAL A 221 11.66 7.21 -3.70
C VAL A 221 12.46 7.99 -4.74
N ASP A 222 11.77 8.72 -5.60
CA ASP A 222 12.39 9.56 -6.62
C ASP A 222 11.65 10.89 -6.80
N GLN A 223 11.99 11.63 -7.87
CA GLN A 223 11.36 12.91 -8.16
C GLN A 223 9.85 12.80 -8.41
N GLU A 224 9.40 11.67 -8.97
CA GLU A 224 7.98 11.45 -9.26
C GLU A 224 7.19 11.21 -7.98
N SER A 225 7.78 10.55 -6.97
CA SER A 225 7.21 10.49 -5.62
C SER A 225 6.96 11.89 -5.03
N VAL A 226 7.92 12.81 -5.17
CA VAL A 226 7.79 14.21 -4.70
C VAL A 226 6.70 14.95 -5.48
N ASN A 227 6.66 14.77 -6.80
CA ASN A 227 5.65 15.40 -7.67
C ASN A 227 4.24 14.94 -7.29
N TYR A 228 4.08 13.64 -7.02
CA TYR A 228 2.81 13.06 -6.61
C TYR A 228 2.33 13.60 -5.25
N LEU A 229 3.22 13.69 -4.25
CA LEU A 229 2.88 14.29 -2.95
C LEU A 229 2.40 15.74 -3.12
N ARG A 230 3.08 16.53 -3.97
CA ARG A 230 2.66 17.90 -4.28
C ARG A 230 1.31 17.94 -4.99
N ALA A 231 1.09 17.08 -5.99
CA ALA A 231 -0.16 17.03 -6.75
C ALA A 231 -1.37 16.62 -5.89
N THR A 232 -1.14 15.83 -4.84
CA THR A 232 -2.16 15.41 -3.86
C THR A 232 -2.33 16.38 -2.68
N GLY A 233 -1.74 17.58 -2.77
CA GLY A 233 -1.99 18.66 -1.81
C GLY A 233 -1.10 18.65 -0.57
N ARG A 234 0.01 17.89 -0.53
CA ARG A 234 1.02 18.09 0.52
C ARG A 234 1.65 19.46 0.35
N THR A 235 1.97 20.09 1.47
CA THR A 235 2.63 21.40 1.51
C THR A 235 4.04 21.32 0.93
N ASP A 236 4.56 22.44 0.42
CA ASP A 236 5.94 22.51 -0.08
C ASP A 236 6.97 22.16 1.01
N GLU A 237 6.68 22.49 2.26
CA GLU A 237 7.52 22.12 3.42
C GLU A 237 7.58 20.61 3.61
N GLN A 238 6.44 19.91 3.52
CA GLN A 238 6.38 18.45 3.60
C GLN A 238 7.13 17.80 2.43
N CYS A 239 6.94 18.31 1.21
CA CYS A 239 7.62 17.79 0.03
C CYS A 239 9.15 17.98 0.12
N ALA A 240 9.59 19.15 0.59
CA ALA A 240 11.01 19.44 0.80
C ALA A 240 11.61 18.57 1.91
N ALA A 241 10.90 18.37 3.02
CA ALA A 241 11.34 17.49 4.10
C ALA A 241 11.49 16.04 3.61
N PHE A 242 10.52 15.54 2.85
CA PHE A 242 10.54 14.22 2.23
C PHE A 242 11.76 14.05 1.32
N GLU A 243 11.95 14.95 0.34
CA GLU A 243 13.08 14.89 -0.59
C GLU A 243 14.43 15.00 0.12
N ASN A 244 14.59 16.00 1.00
CA ASN A 244 15.86 16.25 1.70
C ASN A 244 16.25 15.07 2.59
N TYR A 245 15.29 14.45 3.27
CA TYR A 245 15.53 13.28 4.10
C TYR A 245 16.10 12.12 3.26
N PHE A 246 15.39 11.69 2.21
CA PHE A 246 15.83 10.55 1.40
C PHE A 246 17.14 10.84 0.66
N ARG A 247 17.40 12.08 0.24
CA ARG A 247 18.71 12.49 -0.31
C ARG A 247 19.83 12.38 0.72
N ALA A 248 19.61 12.87 1.94
CA ALA A 248 20.60 12.79 3.03
C ALA A 248 20.92 11.34 3.42
N GLN A 249 19.93 10.45 3.36
CA GLN A 249 20.11 9.02 3.61
C GLN A 249 20.69 8.24 2.42
N LYS A 250 20.91 8.88 1.27
CA LYS A 250 21.32 8.23 0.01
C LYS A 250 20.32 7.16 -0.47
N MET A 251 19.04 7.40 -0.24
CA MET A 251 17.91 6.56 -0.62
C MET A 251 16.96 7.29 -1.59
N PHE A 252 17.47 8.27 -2.33
CA PHE A 252 16.69 9.06 -3.30
C PHE A 252 17.20 8.83 -4.73
N GLY A 253 16.27 8.48 -5.61
CA GLY A 253 16.52 8.16 -7.02
C GLY A 253 16.30 6.69 -7.31
N MET A 254 15.75 6.40 -8.49
CA MET A 254 15.59 5.04 -8.97
C MET A 254 16.97 4.40 -9.22
N PRO A 255 17.29 3.25 -8.61
CA PRO A 255 18.55 2.56 -8.85
C PRO A 255 18.72 2.16 -10.31
N ARG A 256 19.97 2.13 -10.77
CA ARG A 256 20.34 1.57 -12.08
C ARG A 256 20.97 0.20 -11.95
N LYS A 257 21.01 -0.54 -13.06
CA LYS A 257 21.60 -1.88 -13.11
C LYS A 257 23.05 -1.86 -12.60
N GLY A 258 23.33 -2.72 -11.62
CA GLY A 258 24.63 -2.84 -10.97
C GLY A 258 24.86 -1.89 -9.78
N GLU A 259 23.92 -1.02 -9.43
CA GLU A 259 24.03 -0.18 -8.22
C GLU A 259 23.59 -0.91 -6.94
N ILE A 260 22.74 -1.96 -7.06
CA ILE A 260 22.27 -2.79 -5.95
C ILE A 260 22.51 -4.27 -6.29
N ASP A 261 22.98 -5.03 -5.30
CA ASP A 261 23.20 -6.48 -5.39
C ASP A 261 21.92 -7.23 -4.97
N TYR A 262 21.06 -7.53 -5.94
CA TYR A 262 19.83 -8.31 -5.70
C TYR A 262 20.13 -9.82 -5.60
N SER A 263 19.27 -10.55 -4.87
CA SER A 263 19.37 -12.01 -4.75
C SER A 263 19.04 -12.72 -6.06
N VAL A 264 18.09 -12.15 -6.81
CA VAL A 264 17.71 -12.55 -8.18
C VAL A 264 17.47 -11.26 -8.96
N ASP A 265 18.00 -11.17 -10.17
CA ASP A 265 17.82 -10.03 -11.07
C ASP A 265 17.02 -10.48 -12.31
N LEU A 266 15.80 -9.95 -12.47
CA LEU A 266 14.89 -10.22 -13.56
C LEU A 266 14.79 -9.02 -14.49
N GLU A 267 14.61 -9.25 -15.79
CA GLU A 267 14.48 -8.18 -16.78
C GLU A 267 13.07 -8.14 -17.37
N LEU A 268 12.53 -6.93 -17.52
CA LEU A 268 11.30 -6.68 -18.26
C LEU A 268 11.45 -5.41 -19.11
N ASN A 269 11.32 -5.56 -20.42
CA ASN A 269 11.19 -4.43 -21.33
C ASN A 269 9.71 -4.03 -21.41
N LEU A 270 9.40 -2.80 -21.03
CA LEU A 270 8.04 -2.27 -21.02
C LEU A 270 7.40 -2.24 -22.42
N SER A 271 8.20 -2.23 -23.48
CA SER A 271 7.69 -2.27 -24.86
C SER A 271 7.16 -3.66 -25.27
N ASP A 272 7.52 -4.72 -24.54
CA ASP A 272 7.04 -6.09 -24.77
C ASP A 272 5.65 -6.35 -24.13
N VAL A 273 5.18 -5.41 -23.30
CA VAL A 273 3.88 -5.51 -22.64
C VAL A 273 2.77 -5.27 -23.66
N GLN A 274 1.79 -6.17 -23.67
CA GLN A 274 0.64 -6.13 -24.57
C GLN A 274 -0.65 -6.00 -23.78
N PRO A 275 -1.69 -5.37 -24.35
CA PRO A 275 -3.01 -5.33 -23.75
C PRO A 275 -3.53 -6.74 -23.45
N GLY A 276 -4.06 -6.95 -22.25
CA GLY A 276 -4.43 -8.27 -21.78
C GLY A 276 -5.47 -8.27 -20.68
N VAL A 277 -6.08 -9.44 -20.48
CA VAL A 277 -6.98 -9.72 -19.36
C VAL A 277 -6.45 -10.91 -18.58
N ALA A 278 -6.85 -11.07 -17.32
CA ALA A 278 -6.53 -12.24 -16.52
C ALA A 278 -7.79 -13.02 -16.17
N GLY A 279 -7.73 -14.34 -16.31
CA GLY A 279 -8.84 -15.22 -15.94
C GLY A 279 -8.94 -16.50 -16.78
N PRO A 280 -10.07 -17.22 -16.69
CA PRO A 280 -11.30 -16.84 -15.98
C PRO A 280 -11.27 -17.11 -14.47
N LYS A 281 -10.21 -17.74 -13.93
CA LYS A 281 -10.20 -18.22 -12.53
C LYS A 281 -9.11 -17.64 -11.64
N ARG A 282 -7.96 -17.24 -12.20
CA ARG A 282 -6.80 -16.80 -11.40
C ARG A 282 -6.19 -15.51 -11.97
N PRO A 283 -5.69 -14.60 -11.13
CA PRO A 283 -5.07 -13.34 -11.56
C PRO A 283 -3.83 -13.50 -12.45
N GLN A 284 -3.11 -14.61 -12.32
CA GLN A 284 -1.92 -14.91 -13.13
C GLN A 284 -2.23 -15.58 -14.47
N ASP A 285 -3.50 -15.92 -14.75
CA ASP A 285 -3.90 -16.54 -16.02
C ASP A 285 -4.08 -15.45 -17.08
N ARG A 286 -2.98 -14.83 -17.51
CA ARG A 286 -2.99 -13.73 -18.48
C ARG A 286 -3.31 -14.23 -19.88
N ILE A 287 -4.17 -13.49 -20.58
CA ILE A 287 -4.56 -13.73 -21.97
C ILE A 287 -4.35 -12.41 -22.72
N ASN A 288 -3.47 -12.41 -23.72
CA ASN A 288 -3.31 -11.27 -24.61
C ASN A 288 -4.65 -10.99 -25.32
N LEU A 289 -5.06 -9.73 -25.37
CA LEU A 289 -6.34 -9.33 -25.94
C LEU A 289 -6.55 -9.83 -27.39
N PRO A 290 -5.53 -9.84 -28.28
CA PRO A 290 -5.66 -10.43 -29.62
C PRO A 290 -5.96 -11.94 -29.64
N LEU A 291 -5.65 -12.66 -28.56
CA LEU A 291 -5.89 -14.09 -28.41
C LEU A 291 -7.20 -14.41 -27.67
N LEU A 292 -7.91 -13.38 -27.19
CA LEU A 292 -9.16 -13.55 -26.47
C LEU A 292 -10.27 -14.01 -27.42
N THR A 293 -10.51 -15.32 -27.50
CA THR A 293 -11.64 -15.86 -28.25
C THR A 293 -12.95 -15.62 -27.50
N PRO A 294 -14.06 -15.28 -28.18
CA PRO A 294 -15.37 -15.19 -27.54
C PRO A 294 -15.67 -16.49 -26.80
N ALA A 295 -16.11 -16.39 -25.54
CA ALA A 295 -16.66 -17.55 -24.85
C ALA A 295 -17.79 -18.12 -25.73
N LYS A 296 -17.68 -19.40 -26.12
CA LYS A 296 -18.80 -20.09 -26.76
C LYS A 296 -19.97 -20.01 -25.79
N ALA A 297 -21.02 -19.27 -26.16
CA ALA A 297 -22.27 -19.23 -25.39
C ALA A 297 -22.76 -20.68 -25.24
N SER A 298 -22.72 -21.19 -24.01
CA SER A 298 -23.30 -22.48 -23.62
C SER A 298 -24.75 -22.28 -23.21
#